data_AF-A0A538QBV1-F1
#
_entry.id   AF-A0A538QBV1-F1
#
_cell.length_a   1.000
_cell.length_b   1.000
_cell.length_c   1.000
_cell.angle_alpha   90.00
_cell.angle_beta   90.00
_cell.angle_gamma   90.00
#
_symmetry.space_group_name_H-M   'P 1'
#
loop_
_entity.id
_entity.type
_entity.pdbx_description
1 polymer ?
#
loop_
_entity_poly.entity_id
_entity_poly.type
_entity_poly.pdbx_seq_one_letter_code
_entity_poly.pdbx_strand_id
1 'polypeptide(L)'
;MDRTATTNPLAQLRVAREKPVAALLGATAGLVPVGVFELGHYELTSWSPLDCPKAAIVYAGLLFSALTVLGWSSDMFGSKVKAIGFTALLEGIMMTADAGWLSAIALGYLVVINAVANGCRLALRDTTAAAGTATRPKKPTRARPARPRRARQRTTTPRLAAVSGYGSN
;
A
#
# COMPACT_ATOMS: atom_id res chain seq x y z
N MET A 1 7.76 6.62 19.97
CA MET A 1 7.74 6.46 18.50
C MET A 1 7.51 7.82 17.90
N ASP A 2 8.58 8.45 17.42
CA ASP A 2 8.55 9.82 16.92
C ASP A 2 7.90 9.90 15.54
N ARG A 3 6.67 10.44 15.49
CA ARG A 3 5.93 10.77 14.25
C ARG A 3 6.67 11.78 13.35
N THR A 4 7.74 12.40 13.84
CA THR A 4 8.55 13.40 13.15
C THR A 4 9.46 12.80 12.07
N ALA A 5 9.81 11.50 12.15
CA ALA A 5 10.61 10.82 11.14
C ALA A 5 9.85 10.53 9.84
N THR A 6 8.52 10.43 9.89
CA THR A 6 7.66 10.12 8.73
C THR A 6 7.41 11.30 7.80
N THR A 7 7.59 12.55 8.28
CA THR A 7 7.15 13.77 7.57
C THR A 7 8.27 14.64 7.03
N ASN A 8 9.55 14.39 7.38
CA ASN A 8 10.64 15.23 6.89
C ASN A 8 11.20 14.68 5.56
N PRO A 9 11.12 15.43 4.44
CA PRO A 9 11.66 15.01 3.14
C PRO A 9 13.15 14.65 3.19
N LEU A 10 13.93 15.32 4.06
CA LEU A 10 15.35 15.04 4.23
C LEU A 10 15.59 13.72 4.98
N ALA A 11 14.70 13.36 5.91
CA ALA A 11 14.76 12.07 6.59
C ALA A 11 14.41 10.92 5.62
N GLN A 12 13.40 11.13 4.78
CA GLN A 12 13.04 10.23 3.68
C GLN A 12 14.21 9.99 2.72
N LEU A 13 14.92 11.06 2.32
CA LEU A 13 16.10 10.95 1.45
C LEU A 13 17.27 10.20 2.11
N ARG A 14 17.50 10.41 3.41
CA ARG A 14 18.53 9.66 4.18
C ARG A 14 18.20 8.18 4.27
N VAL A 15 16.94 7.83 4.54
CA VAL A 15 16.47 6.43 4.60
C VAL A 15 16.57 5.75 3.23
N ALA A 16 16.26 6.45 2.14
CA ALA A 16 16.42 5.93 0.78
C ALA A 16 17.89 5.58 0.46
N ARG A 17 18.85 6.34 0.99
CA ARG A 17 20.28 6.07 0.84
C ARG A 17 20.73 4.80 1.59
N GLU A 18 20.11 4.49 2.73
CA GLU A 18 20.44 3.33 3.55
C GLU A 18 19.81 2.02 3.04
N LYS A 19 18.73 2.09 2.24
CA LYS A 19 18.02 0.93 1.69
C LYS A 19 17.94 0.98 0.15
N PRO A 20 19.02 0.64 -0.58
CA PRO A 20 19.10 0.80 -2.03
C PRO A 20 18.10 -0.04 -2.81
N VAL A 21 17.72 -1.23 -2.31
CA VAL A 21 16.72 -2.10 -2.96
C VAL A 21 15.32 -1.47 -2.92
N ALA A 22 14.95 -0.86 -1.79
CA ALA A 22 13.68 -0.15 -1.67
C ALA A 22 13.66 1.11 -2.55
N ALA A 23 14.79 1.80 -2.67
CA ALA A 23 14.95 2.92 -3.59
C ALA A 23 14.87 2.50 -5.07
N LEU A 24 15.46 1.37 -5.45
CA LEU A 24 15.36 0.79 -6.80
C LEU A 24 13.92 0.42 -7.15
N LEU A 25 13.18 -0.19 -6.22
CA LEU A 25 11.76 -0.50 -6.39
C LEU A 25 10.88 0.75 -6.36
N GLY A 26 11.29 1.80 -5.65
CA GLY A 26 10.67 3.11 -5.76
C GLY A 26 10.90 3.73 -7.14
N ALA A 27 12.12 3.61 -7.68
CA ALA A 27 12.49 4.16 -8.97
C ALA A 27 11.69 3.57 -10.14
N THR A 28 11.24 2.32 -10.06
CA THR A 28 10.35 1.75 -11.08
C THR A 28 8.99 2.46 -11.12
N ALA A 29 8.45 2.87 -9.97
CA ALA A 29 7.25 3.72 -9.93
C ALA A 29 7.54 5.13 -10.47
N GLY A 30 8.78 5.61 -10.33
CA GLY A 30 9.27 6.84 -10.94
C GLY A 30 9.35 6.81 -12.47
N LEU A 31 9.34 5.64 -13.12
CA LEU A 31 9.32 5.53 -14.59
C LEU A 31 7.93 5.74 -15.19
N VAL A 32 6.86 5.59 -14.40
CA VAL A 32 5.47 5.72 -14.91
C VAL A 32 5.23 7.09 -15.58
N PRO A 33 5.59 8.24 -14.96
CA PRO A 33 5.46 9.54 -15.62
C PRO A 33 6.21 9.67 -16.96
N VAL A 34 7.33 8.96 -17.14
CA VAL A 34 8.11 9.00 -18.40
C VAL A 34 7.31 8.36 -19.53
N GLY A 35 6.75 7.17 -19.30
CA GLY A 35 5.92 6.50 -20.30
C GLY A 35 4.66 7.31 -20.63
N VAL A 36 4.06 7.94 -19.63
CA VAL A 36 2.89 8.82 -19.80
C VAL A 36 3.24 10.08 -20.61
N PHE A 37 4.42 10.66 -20.38
CA PHE A 37 4.90 11.82 -21.13
C PHE A 37 5.12 11.50 -22.61
N GLU A 38 5.81 10.40 -22.90
CA GLU A 38 6.09 9.95 -24.27
C GLU A 38 4.80 9.66 -25.04
N LEU A 39 3.88 8.89 -24.42
CA LEU A 39 2.56 8.63 -25.00
C LEU A 39 1.76 9.93 -25.19
N GLY A 40 1.84 10.83 -24.19
CA GLY A 40 1.22 12.14 -24.13
C GLY A 40 1.56 13.07 -25.28
N HIS A 41 2.86 13.20 -25.56
CA HIS A 41 3.38 14.22 -26.47
C HIS A 41 3.62 13.71 -27.88
N TYR A 42 3.91 12.42 -28.05
CA TYR A 42 4.34 11.89 -29.36
C TYR A 42 3.35 10.90 -29.99
N GLU A 43 2.56 10.18 -29.19
CA GLU A 43 1.69 9.13 -29.72
C GLU A 43 0.19 9.46 -29.68
N LEU A 44 -0.18 10.52 -28.96
CA LEU A 44 -1.56 10.92 -28.76
C LEU A 44 -2.05 11.78 -29.92
N THR A 45 -2.97 11.22 -30.69
CA THR A 45 -3.65 11.91 -31.80
C THR A 45 -4.95 12.58 -31.38
N SER A 46 -5.56 12.15 -30.27
CA SER A 46 -6.76 12.72 -29.69
C SER A 46 -6.82 12.47 -28.19
N TRP A 47 -7.19 13.47 -27.41
CA TRP A 47 -7.39 13.35 -25.96
C TRP A 47 -8.68 12.64 -25.55
N SER A 48 -9.57 12.39 -26.50
CA SER A 48 -10.80 11.63 -26.27
C SER A 48 -10.47 10.14 -26.15
N PRO A 49 -10.73 9.48 -25.00
CA PRO A 49 -10.49 8.04 -24.84
C PRO A 49 -11.32 7.17 -25.77
N LEU A 50 -12.45 7.69 -26.26
CA LEU A 50 -13.30 7.00 -27.23
C LEU A 50 -12.66 6.96 -28.63
N ASP A 51 -11.93 8.02 -28.99
CA ASP A 51 -11.30 8.15 -30.30
C ASP A 51 -9.86 7.59 -30.30
N CYS A 52 -9.18 7.67 -29.16
CA CYS A 52 -7.84 7.14 -28.98
C CYS A 52 -7.73 6.41 -27.63
N PRO A 53 -7.76 5.06 -27.61
CA PRO A 53 -7.63 4.29 -26.38
C PRO A 53 -6.34 4.57 -25.59
N LYS A 54 -5.28 5.06 -26.25
CA LYS A 54 -4.03 5.48 -25.60
C LYS A 54 -4.25 6.63 -24.62
N ALA A 55 -5.22 7.50 -24.87
CA ALA A 55 -5.59 8.58 -23.94
C ALA A 55 -6.00 8.02 -22.57
N ALA A 56 -6.71 6.89 -22.53
CA ALA A 56 -7.09 6.24 -21.27
C ALA A 56 -5.87 5.80 -20.45
N ILE A 57 -4.84 5.27 -21.12
CA ILE A 57 -3.59 4.85 -20.48
C ILE A 57 -2.85 6.06 -19.90
N VAL A 58 -2.79 7.16 -20.66
CA VAL A 58 -2.20 8.42 -20.20
C VAL A 58 -2.96 8.98 -19.00
N TYR A 59 -4.29 9.05 -19.04
CA TYR A 59 -5.08 9.48 -17.88
C TYR A 59 -4.88 8.60 -16.65
N ALA A 60 -4.82 7.28 -16.83
CA ALA A 60 -4.56 6.36 -15.72
C ALA A 60 -3.17 6.60 -15.10
N GLY A 61 -2.15 6.82 -15.93
CA GLY A 61 -0.80 7.10 -15.48
C GLY A 61 -0.66 8.48 -14.80
N LEU A 62 -1.27 9.52 -15.36
CA LEU A 62 -1.36 10.85 -14.73
C LEU A 62 -2.07 10.76 -13.37
N LEU A 63 -3.19 10.05 -13.29
CA LEU A 63 -3.92 9.88 -12.03
C LEU A 63 -3.09 9.13 -10.99
N PHE A 64 -2.40 8.05 -11.38
CA PHE A 64 -1.52 7.31 -10.50
C PHE A 64 -0.38 8.18 -9.94
N SER A 65 0.26 8.97 -10.81
CA SER A 65 1.30 9.91 -10.42
C SER A 65 0.74 11.00 -9.50
N ALA A 66 -0.36 11.64 -9.89
CA ALA A 66 -1.01 12.72 -9.16
C ALA A 66 -1.39 12.29 -7.73
N LEU A 67 -1.94 11.08 -7.53
CA LEU A 67 -2.27 10.58 -6.20
C LEU A 67 -1.02 10.40 -5.31
N THR A 68 0.08 9.95 -5.88
CA THR A 68 1.34 9.79 -5.16
C THR A 68 1.92 11.15 -4.76
N VAL A 69 1.98 12.08 -5.70
CA VAL A 69 2.47 13.45 -5.49
C VAL A 69 1.57 14.20 -4.51
N LEU A 70 0.25 14.03 -4.59
CA LEU A 70 -0.72 14.65 -3.69
C LEU A 70 -0.54 14.16 -2.25
N GLY A 71 -0.34 12.86 -2.04
CA GLY A 71 -0.05 12.32 -0.71
C GLY A 71 1.25 12.88 -0.15
N TRP A 72 2.32 12.81 -0.94
CA TRP A 72 3.64 13.30 -0.54
C TRP A 72 3.65 14.82 -0.26
N SER A 73 3.03 15.62 -1.11
CA SER A 73 2.96 17.08 -0.94
C SER A 73 2.01 17.49 0.19
N SER A 74 0.96 16.72 0.47
CA SER A 74 0.11 16.95 1.65
C SER A 74 0.91 16.80 2.95
N ASP A 75 1.78 15.79 3.01
CA ASP A 75 2.67 15.58 4.15
C ASP A 75 3.73 16.69 4.25
N MET A 76 4.26 17.15 3.10
CA MET A 76 5.27 18.22 3.05
C MET A 76 4.72 19.60 3.44
N PHE A 77 3.54 19.98 2.93
CA PHE A 77 2.98 21.32 3.15
C PHE A 77 2.09 21.43 4.39
N GLY A 78 1.63 20.30 4.95
CA GLY A 78 0.63 20.28 6.02
C GLY A 78 -0.71 20.91 5.63
N SER A 79 -0.95 21.16 4.34
CA SER A 79 -2.13 21.83 3.81
C SER A 79 -2.60 21.16 2.53
N LYS A 80 -3.83 20.60 2.58
CA LYS A 80 -4.44 19.91 1.43
C LYS A 80 -4.62 20.81 0.22
N VAL A 81 -4.96 22.09 0.43
CA VAL A 81 -5.19 23.05 -0.66
C VAL A 81 -3.88 23.33 -1.41
N LYS A 82 -2.78 23.53 -0.68
CA LYS A 82 -1.45 23.73 -1.28
C LYS A 82 -0.98 22.48 -2.03
N ALA A 83 -1.22 21.31 -1.46
CA ALA A 83 -0.89 20.03 -2.07
C ALA A 83 -1.65 19.82 -3.39
N ILE A 84 -2.97 20.04 -3.41
CA ILE A 84 -3.78 19.94 -4.64
C ILE A 84 -3.26 20.92 -5.70
N GLY A 85 -3.05 22.19 -5.32
CA GLY A 85 -2.52 23.21 -6.24
C GLY A 85 -1.16 22.84 -6.81
N PHE A 86 -0.24 22.37 -5.97
CA PHE A 86 1.09 21.92 -6.38
C PHE A 86 1.02 20.72 -7.34
N THR A 87 0.26 19.68 -7.00
CA THR A 87 0.11 18.50 -7.86
C THR A 87 -0.52 18.87 -9.21
N ALA A 88 -1.60 19.66 -9.20
CA ALA A 88 -2.29 20.07 -10.42
C ALA A 88 -1.40 20.93 -11.32
N LEU A 89 -0.61 21.85 -10.73
CA LEU A 89 0.37 22.64 -11.48
C LEU A 89 1.44 21.77 -12.10
N LEU A 90 1.99 20.80 -11.35
CA LEU A 90 3.09 19.98 -11.83
C LEU A 90 2.65 19.04 -12.97
N GLU A 91 1.53 18.34 -12.79
CA GLU A 91 0.93 17.47 -13.82
C GLU A 91 0.45 18.29 -15.03
N GLY A 92 -0.17 19.44 -14.78
CA GLY A 92 -0.63 20.35 -15.82
C GLY A 92 0.53 20.88 -16.67
N ILE A 93 1.56 21.45 -16.03
CA ILE A 93 2.75 21.96 -16.73
C ILE A 93 3.41 20.85 -17.54
N MET A 94 3.52 19.63 -16.99
CA MET A 94 4.08 18.50 -17.74
C MET A 94 3.32 18.24 -19.04
N MET A 95 1.97 18.30 -19.04
CA MET A 95 1.17 17.93 -20.21
C MET A 95 0.82 19.08 -21.15
N THR A 96 0.79 20.32 -20.67
CA THR A 96 0.24 21.46 -21.43
C THR A 96 1.25 22.55 -21.75
N ALA A 97 2.50 22.48 -21.26
CA ALA A 97 3.47 23.52 -21.57
C ALA A 97 4.04 23.37 -22.99
N ASP A 98 3.90 24.42 -23.80
CA ASP A 98 4.49 24.49 -25.14
C ASP A 98 6.03 24.52 -25.10
N ALA A 99 6.57 25.07 -24.02
CA ALA A 99 7.99 25.10 -23.75
C ALA A 99 8.47 23.72 -23.28
N GLY A 100 8.99 22.89 -24.20
CA GLY A 100 9.39 21.52 -23.90
C GLY A 100 10.41 21.37 -22.75
N TRP A 101 11.24 22.38 -22.49
CA TRP A 101 12.14 22.39 -21.32
C TRP A 101 11.37 22.46 -20.00
N LEU A 102 10.24 23.14 -19.96
CA LEU A 102 9.39 23.27 -18.78
C LEU A 102 8.70 21.95 -18.48
N SER A 103 8.20 21.27 -19.51
CA SER A 103 7.63 19.92 -19.40
C SER A 103 8.67 18.90 -18.95
N ALA A 104 9.91 18.99 -19.46
CA ALA A 104 11.02 18.13 -19.03
C ALA A 104 11.40 18.34 -17.56
N ILE A 105 11.42 19.58 -17.08
CA ILE A 105 11.64 19.87 -15.65
C ILE A 105 10.50 19.29 -14.80
N ALA A 106 9.24 19.51 -15.20
CA ALA A 106 8.08 18.98 -14.49
C ALA A 106 8.11 17.45 -14.43
N LEU A 107 8.43 16.79 -15.55
CA LEU A 107 8.64 15.35 -15.62
C LEU A 107 9.75 14.90 -14.65
N GLY A 108 10.89 15.58 -14.63
CA GLY A 108 11.98 15.27 -13.71
C GLY A 108 11.54 15.33 -12.23
N TYR A 109 10.77 16.35 -11.85
CA TYR A 109 10.20 16.44 -10.51
C TYR A 109 9.23 15.28 -10.21
N LEU A 110 8.35 14.93 -11.15
CA LEU A 110 7.41 13.82 -10.98
C LEU A 110 8.13 12.47 -10.80
N VAL A 111 9.18 12.21 -11.59
CA VAL A 111 10.01 11.01 -11.47
C VAL A 111 10.63 10.92 -10.07
N VAL A 112 11.27 12.01 -9.63
CA VAL A 112 11.96 12.06 -8.32
C VAL A 112 10.97 11.89 -7.17
N ILE A 113 9.85 12.62 -7.19
CA ILE A 113 8.84 12.56 -6.12
C ILE A 113 8.23 11.16 -6.06
N ASN A 114 7.84 10.57 -7.20
CA ASN A 114 7.30 9.21 -7.23
C ASN A 114 8.32 8.18 -6.73
N ALA A 115 9.59 8.31 -7.11
CA ALA A 115 10.64 7.41 -6.66
C ALA A 115 10.86 7.47 -5.13
N VAL A 116 10.99 8.69 -4.59
CA VAL A 116 11.21 8.92 -3.15
C VAL A 116 10.00 8.46 -2.34
N ALA A 117 8.79 8.86 -2.74
CA ALA A 117 7.56 8.52 -2.02
C ALA A 117 7.34 7.01 -1.95
N ASN A 118 7.49 6.29 -3.07
CA ASN A 118 7.32 4.83 -3.09
C ASN A 118 8.45 4.10 -2.38
N GLY A 119 9.71 4.52 -2.56
CA GLY A 119 10.86 3.93 -1.88
C GLY A 119 10.77 4.06 -0.35
N CYS A 120 10.32 5.21 0.16
CA CYS A 120 10.14 5.42 1.60
C CYS A 120 9.01 4.57 2.18
N ARG A 121 7.87 4.46 1.49
CA ARG A 121 6.76 3.61 1.92
C ARG A 121 7.18 2.14 2.01
N LEU A 122 8.00 1.66 1.07
CA LEU A 122 8.51 0.30 1.08
C LEU A 122 9.52 0.09 2.21
N ALA A 123 10.47 1.01 2.37
CA ALA A 123 11.47 0.97 3.45
C ALA A 123 10.83 0.94 4.85
N LEU A 124 9.73 1.66 5.06
CA LEU A 124 8.97 1.69 6.32
C LEU A 124 8.19 0.38 6.55
N ARG A 125 7.63 -0.22 5.50
CA ARG A 125 6.94 -1.53 5.57
C ARG A 125 7.88 -2.63 6.01
N ASP A 126 9.11 -2.65 5.47
CA ASP A 126 10.12 -3.64 5.84
C ASP A 126 10.52 -3.53 7.32
N THR A 127 10.72 -2.31 7.82
CA THR A 127 11.06 -2.08 9.24
C THR A 127 9.91 -2.50 10.16
N THR A 128 8.66 -2.26 9.75
CA THR A 128 7.48 -2.65 10.53
C THR A 128 7.29 -4.18 10.53
N ALA A 129 7.50 -4.85 9.39
CA ALA A 129 7.44 -6.30 9.28
C ALA A 129 8.51 -6.99 10.15
N ALA A 130 9.74 -6.46 10.16
CA ALA A 130 10.84 -6.94 11.00
C ALA A 130 10.56 -6.74 12.51
N ALA A 131 9.99 -5.59 12.89
CA ALA A 131 9.63 -5.32 14.29
C ALA A 131 8.51 -6.25 14.80
N GLY A 132 7.50 -6.53 13.95
CA GLY A 132 6.39 -7.42 14.29
C GLY A 132 6.78 -8.90 14.38
N THR A 133 7.84 -9.33 13.69
CA THR A 133 8.38 -10.69 13.84
C THR A 133 9.18 -10.85 15.13
N ALA A 134 9.89 -9.81 15.59
CA ALA A 134 10.66 -9.83 16.83
C ALA A 134 9.78 -9.85 18.10
N THR A 135 8.54 -9.35 18.03
CA THR A 135 7.61 -9.28 19.17
C THR A 135 6.57 -10.40 19.21
N ARG A 136 6.54 -11.34 18.25
CA ARG A 136 5.62 -12.48 18.35
C ARG A 136 6.02 -13.33 19.57
N PRO A 137 5.26 -13.32 20.67
CA PRO A 137 5.59 -14.15 21.82
C PRO A 137 5.50 -15.58 21.31
N LYS A 138 6.56 -16.36 21.55
CA LYS A 138 6.58 -17.80 21.31
C LYS A 138 5.35 -18.35 22.04
N LYS A 139 4.28 -18.66 21.31
CA LYS A 139 3.05 -19.22 21.88
C LYS A 139 3.52 -20.42 22.70
N PRO A 140 3.36 -20.41 24.05
CA PRO A 140 3.87 -21.50 24.85
C PRO A 140 3.24 -22.76 24.30
N THR A 141 4.09 -23.69 23.85
CA THR A 141 3.71 -25.03 23.43
C THR A 141 2.80 -25.55 24.54
N ARG A 142 1.49 -25.54 24.27
CA ARG A 142 0.47 -25.90 25.25
C ARG A 142 0.78 -27.34 25.63
N ALA A 143 1.35 -27.53 26.81
CA ALA A 143 1.64 -28.84 27.35
C ALA A 143 0.37 -29.66 27.22
N ARG A 144 0.46 -30.72 26.41
CA ARG A 144 -0.61 -31.68 26.15
C ARG A 144 -1.13 -32.15 27.51
N PRO A 145 -2.39 -31.83 27.90
CA PRO A 145 -2.90 -32.29 29.18
C PRO A 145 -2.92 -33.82 29.17
N ALA A 146 -2.38 -34.40 30.24
CA ALA A 146 -2.34 -35.83 30.46
C ALA A 146 -3.77 -36.39 30.37
N ARG A 147 -3.92 -37.35 29.45
CA ARG A 147 -5.15 -38.10 29.19
C ARG A 147 -5.61 -38.78 30.49
N PRO A 148 -6.82 -38.51 31.03
CA PRO A 148 -7.32 -39.24 32.18
C PRO A 148 -7.64 -40.68 31.74
N ARG A 149 -6.86 -41.64 32.26
CA ARG A 149 -7.11 -43.08 32.14
C ARG A 149 -8.30 -43.42 33.04
N ARG A 150 -9.52 -43.21 32.53
CA ARG A 150 -10.75 -43.57 33.25
C ARG A 150 -10.85 -45.08 33.34
N ALA A 151 -10.77 -45.57 34.57
CA ALA A 151 -10.90 -46.97 34.94
C ALA A 151 -12.29 -47.49 34.56
N ARG A 152 -12.27 -48.69 33.99
CA ARG A 152 -13.38 -49.53 33.55
C ARG A 152 -14.20 -49.97 34.77
N GLN A 153 -15.25 -49.24 35.12
CA GLN A 153 -16.27 -49.75 36.05
C GLN A 153 -17.21 -50.69 35.30
N ARG A 154 -17.15 -51.95 35.72
CA ARG A 154 -17.93 -53.09 35.27
C ARG A 154 -18.96 -53.32 36.36
N THR A 155 -20.21 -52.93 36.14
CA THR A 155 -21.28 -53.26 37.09
C THR A 155 -22.51 -53.77 36.32
N THR A 156 -22.64 -55.08 36.45
CA THR A 156 -23.79 -55.98 36.36
C THR A 156 -25.20 -55.38 36.29
N THR A 157 -25.93 -55.86 35.28
CA THR A 157 -27.40 -55.95 35.17
C THR A 157 -28.03 -56.68 36.37
N PRO A 158 -29.27 -56.35 36.75
CA PRO A 158 -30.35 -57.32 36.56
C PRO A 158 -31.64 -56.72 35.97
N ARG A 159 -32.50 -57.67 35.60
CA ARG A 159 -33.67 -57.64 34.72
C ARG A 159 -34.98 -57.59 35.54
N LEU A 160 -36.11 -57.31 34.88
CA LEU A 160 -37.54 -57.44 35.28
C LEU A 160 -38.07 -56.32 36.20
N ALA A 161 -39.31 -55.80 36.12
CA ALA A 161 -40.54 -56.12 35.37
C ALA A 161 -41.36 -54.79 35.23
N ALA A 162 -42.05 -54.56 34.11
CA ALA A 162 -43.52 -54.61 33.94
C ALA A 162 -44.40 -53.82 34.94
N VAL A 163 -45.39 -53.09 34.38
CA VAL A 163 -46.68 -52.55 34.89
C VAL A 163 -46.83 -51.12 34.33
N SER A 164 -47.52 -50.88 33.21
CA SER A 164 -48.97 -50.96 32.91
C SER A 164 -49.85 -50.00 33.75
N GLY A 165 -50.40 -48.97 33.10
CA GLY A 165 -51.73 -48.45 33.45
C GLY A 165 -51.90 -46.93 33.49
N TYR A 166 -52.79 -46.44 32.59
CA TYR A 166 -53.74 -45.32 32.73
C TYR A 166 -53.18 -43.89 32.96
N GLY A 167 -53.68 -42.81 32.36
CA GLY A 167 -54.87 -42.55 31.56
C GLY A 167 -54.98 -41.03 31.31
N SER A 168 -55.73 -40.64 30.28
CA SER A 168 -55.92 -39.28 29.78
C SER A 168 -56.91 -38.43 30.60
N ASN A 169 -56.75 -37.11 30.43
CA ASN A 169 -57.65 -35.97 30.71
C ASN A 169 -57.82 -35.50 32.16
#